data_AF-A0A921Z9G6-F1
#
_entry.id   AF-A0A921Z9G6-F1
#
_cell.length_a   1.000
_cell.length_b   1.000
_cell.length_c   1.000
_cell.angle_alpha   90.00
_cell.angle_beta   90.00
_cell.angle_gamma   90.00
#
_symmetry.space_group_name_H-M   'P 1'
#
loop_
_entity.id
_entity.type
_entity.pdbx_description
1 polymer ?
#
loop_
_entity_poly.entity_id
_entity_poly.type
_entity_poly.pdbx_seq_one_letter_code
_entity_poly.pdbx_strand_id
1 'polypeptide(L)'
;MTPEERKLIKDLTKCDFTELEKHLKEKYKKKEKQYAYCKINGREQKIKNCNVERPGLFCPINNNNLMGKLKKRIKPEDIIINCSEDKIPEPPPRHTWKKVEHDNKSSWLAKWNDNLTGKYKYIILDASSNIEQEKNRKIYETARELHKHIAKIRENYRADWTSSDPEDRQRGVAMYFIDTLAFRVGSNNTNTITREDEEENEMDKEDPVGCCNLKVKHIQLCEKNKVRFDYFGKCSVRYCRIVPVEELVYENLKSFTNNKDKDDALFDMIDNNKINNYLKSQMPNLTAKFVRTYRACTTFENYLNTKINRTDTLADKVKALKQATLEVAKLCNHKNKDRFEIQSSKMNYIDPRIAIAWCKRNEVPLTKFYSKTQQTYFKWAIDEINRVGAYFVFAKYNI
;
A
#
# COMPACT_ATOMS: atom_id res chain seq x y z
N MET A 1 -28.78 24.84 4.21
CA MET A 1 -29.32 26.17 3.90
C MET A 1 -30.83 26.07 3.77
N THR A 2 -31.56 26.85 4.56
CA THR A 2 -33.01 27.08 4.39
C THR A 2 -33.29 27.76 3.04
N PRO A 3 -34.54 27.78 2.56
CA PRO A 3 -34.89 28.49 1.32
C PRO A 3 -34.47 29.98 1.32
N GLU A 4 -34.56 30.65 2.47
CA GLU A 4 -34.19 32.06 2.64
C GLU A 4 -32.68 32.25 2.54
N GLU A 5 -31.90 31.39 3.22
CA GLU A 5 -30.44 31.40 3.15
C GLU A 5 -29.94 31.17 1.72
N ARG A 6 -30.60 30.30 0.94
CA ARG A 6 -30.26 30.06 -0.48
C ARG A 6 -30.52 31.27 -1.37
N LYS A 7 -31.49 32.13 -1.02
CA LYS A 7 -31.76 33.37 -1.76
C LYS A 7 -30.70 34.44 -1.48
N LEU A 8 -30.14 34.47 -0.27
CA LEU A 8 -29.13 35.44 0.14
C LEU A 8 -27.72 35.02 -0.27
N ILE A 9 -27.34 33.78 0.04
CA ILE A 9 -25.98 33.25 -0.15
C ILE A 9 -25.88 32.62 -1.54
N LYS A 10 -25.58 33.45 -2.54
CA LYS A 10 -25.43 33.02 -3.94
C LYS A 10 -23.98 32.86 -4.40
N ASP A 11 -23.04 33.47 -3.68
CA ASP A 11 -21.65 33.58 -4.09
C ASP A 11 -20.74 33.38 -2.88
N LEU A 12 -19.95 32.30 -2.91
CA LEU A 12 -19.05 31.93 -1.82
C LEU A 12 -17.91 32.93 -1.68
N THR A 13 -17.50 33.62 -2.75
CA THR A 13 -16.40 34.60 -2.72
C THR A 13 -16.73 35.83 -1.89
N LYS A 14 -18.02 36.09 -1.66
CA LYS A 14 -18.53 37.18 -0.82
C LYS A 14 -18.75 36.76 0.64
N CYS A 15 -18.51 35.49 0.98
CA CYS A 15 -18.67 34.99 2.34
C CYS A 15 -17.35 35.15 3.11
N ASP A 16 -17.42 35.70 4.32
CA ASP A 16 -16.27 35.81 5.22
C ASP A 16 -16.35 34.75 6.33
N PHE A 17 -15.30 33.93 6.43
CA PHE A 17 -15.17 32.86 7.42
C PHE A 17 -14.08 33.12 8.47
N THR A 18 -13.46 34.32 8.49
CA THR A 18 -12.32 34.66 9.36
C THR A 18 -12.63 34.52 10.85
N GLU A 19 -13.78 35.05 11.30
CA GLU A 19 -14.22 34.93 12.70
C GLU A 19 -14.44 33.47 13.11
N LEU A 20 -15.01 32.66 12.21
CA LEU A 20 -15.23 31.23 12.43
C LEU A 20 -13.90 30.48 12.60
N GLU A 21 -12.90 30.79 11.77
CA GLU A 21 -11.57 30.20 11.88
C GLU A 21 -10.92 30.52 13.24
N LYS A 22 -11.01 31.77 13.69
CA LYS A 22 -10.47 32.21 15.00
C LYS A 22 -11.10 31.44 16.16
N HIS A 23 -12.43 31.35 16.19
CA HIS A 23 -13.15 30.63 17.24
C HIS A 23 -12.80 29.14 17.29
N LEU A 24 -12.65 28.50 16.12
CA LEU A 24 -12.33 27.07 16.05
C LEU A 24 -10.94 26.76 16.58
N LYS A 25 -9.94 27.63 16.34
CA LYS A 25 -8.56 27.43 16.83
C LYS A 25 -8.47 27.34 18.37
N GLU A 26 -9.34 28.05 19.10
CA GLU A 26 -9.31 28.12 20.56
C GLU A 26 -9.99 26.92 21.27
N LYS A 27 -10.89 26.21 20.58
CA LYS A 27 -11.80 25.22 21.20
C LYS A 27 -11.33 23.77 21.12
N TYR A 28 -10.20 23.49 20.47
CA TYR A 28 -9.72 22.12 20.27
C TYR A 28 -9.02 21.55 21.51
N LYS A 29 -9.79 20.97 22.42
CA LYS A 29 -9.29 20.05 23.45
C LYS A 29 -9.51 18.59 23.03
N LYS A 30 -8.44 17.79 23.07
CA LYS A 30 -8.48 16.35 22.80
C LYS A 30 -9.15 15.65 24.00
N LYS A 31 -10.36 15.12 23.82
CA LYS A 31 -10.99 14.24 24.81
C LYS A 31 -10.39 12.84 24.75
N GLU A 32 -10.25 12.20 25.91
CA GLU A 32 -9.78 10.83 26.04
C GLU A 32 -10.73 9.83 25.37
N LYS A 33 -10.18 8.68 24.98
CA LYS A 33 -10.89 7.63 24.25
C LYS A 33 -11.55 6.66 25.22
N GLN A 34 -12.85 6.83 25.48
CA GLN A 34 -13.65 5.94 26.32
C GLN A 34 -13.77 4.50 25.78
N TYR A 35 -13.50 4.29 24.48
CA TYR A 35 -13.70 3.00 23.78
C TYR A 35 -12.41 2.45 23.15
N ALA A 36 -11.28 2.56 23.86
CA ALA A 36 -9.96 2.24 23.29
C ALA A 36 -9.68 0.72 23.15
N TYR A 37 -10.48 -0.15 23.77
CA TYR A 37 -10.24 -1.59 23.86
C TYR A 37 -11.53 -2.40 23.63
N CYS A 38 -11.35 -3.64 23.16
CA CYS A 38 -12.40 -4.67 23.09
C CYS A 38 -11.86 -6.00 23.66
N LYS A 39 -12.76 -6.96 23.94
CA LYS A 39 -12.38 -8.33 24.30
C LYS A 39 -12.55 -9.26 23.10
N ILE A 40 -11.53 -10.07 22.82
CA ILE A 40 -11.58 -11.14 21.81
C ILE A 40 -11.04 -12.41 22.46
N ASN A 41 -11.83 -13.48 22.46
CA ASN A 41 -11.51 -14.77 23.10
C ASN A 41 -11.03 -14.58 24.56
N GLY A 42 -11.73 -13.74 25.32
CA GLY A 42 -11.41 -13.41 26.71
C GLY A 42 -10.23 -12.46 26.93
N ARG A 43 -9.46 -12.11 25.89
CA ARG A 43 -8.30 -11.22 25.99
C ARG A 43 -8.64 -9.80 25.55
N GLU A 44 -8.16 -8.83 26.32
CA GLU A 44 -8.28 -7.43 25.93
C GLU A 44 -7.35 -7.12 24.73
N GLN A 45 -7.88 -6.40 23.75
CA GLN A 45 -7.18 -6.00 22.52
C GLN A 45 -7.49 -4.53 22.23
N LYS A 46 -6.46 -3.78 21.86
CA LYS A 46 -6.59 -2.34 21.56
C LYS A 46 -7.25 -2.13 20.20
N ILE A 47 -8.08 -1.10 20.09
CA ILE A 47 -8.73 -0.66 18.85
C ILE A 47 -7.91 0.48 18.23
N LYS A 48 -7.64 0.41 16.91
CA LYS A 48 -6.81 1.41 16.20
C LYS A 48 -7.42 2.80 16.27
N ASN A 49 -8.67 2.90 15.83
CA ASN A 49 -9.48 4.10 15.90
C ASN A 49 -10.91 3.72 16.25
N CYS A 50 -11.35 4.05 17.46
CA CYS A 50 -12.70 3.81 17.96
C CYS A 50 -13.69 4.92 17.57
N ASN A 51 -13.22 5.99 16.91
CA ASN A 51 -14.06 7.09 16.50
C ASN A 51 -14.53 6.89 15.07
N VAL A 52 -15.84 6.99 14.87
CA VAL A 52 -16.45 7.14 13.56
C VAL A 52 -15.94 8.45 12.92
N GLU A 53 -15.73 8.43 11.61
CA GLU A 53 -15.25 9.60 10.87
C GLU A 53 -16.22 10.78 11.06
N ARG A 54 -15.66 11.96 11.33
CA ARG A 54 -16.46 13.18 11.53
C ARG A 54 -16.98 13.69 10.17
N PRO A 55 -18.15 14.34 10.13
CA PRO A 55 -18.55 15.06 8.93
C PRO A 55 -17.54 16.17 8.62
N GLY A 56 -17.36 16.46 7.33
CA GLY A 56 -16.40 17.45 6.87
C GLY A 56 -16.31 17.47 5.35
N LEU A 57 -15.50 18.37 4.81
CA LEU A 57 -15.23 18.40 3.37
C LEU A 57 -14.29 17.25 3.00
N PHE A 58 -14.56 16.58 1.89
CA PHE A 58 -13.71 15.50 1.40
C PHE A 58 -12.46 16.07 0.76
N CYS A 59 -11.31 15.76 1.34
CA CYS A 59 -10.00 16.08 0.78
C CYS A 59 -9.31 14.77 0.35
N PRO A 60 -9.51 14.33 -0.91
CA PRO A 60 -8.85 13.14 -1.42
C PRO A 60 -7.33 13.36 -1.54
N ILE A 61 -6.58 12.26 -1.58
CA ILE A 61 -5.12 12.30 -1.79
C ILE A 61 -4.78 12.81 -3.20
N ASN A 62 -5.59 12.41 -4.18
CA ASN A 62 -5.49 12.85 -5.57
C ASN A 62 -6.66 13.77 -5.86
N ASN A 63 -6.43 14.83 -6.65
CA ASN A 63 -7.53 15.67 -7.07
C ASN A 63 -8.56 14.85 -7.87
N ASN A 64 -9.83 14.98 -7.50
CA ASN A 64 -10.95 14.34 -8.18
C ASN A 64 -12.22 15.16 -7.96
N ASN A 65 -13.25 14.88 -8.74
CA ASN A 65 -14.54 15.58 -8.71
C ASN A 65 -15.36 15.39 -7.41
N LEU A 66 -14.82 14.68 -6.42
CA LEU A 66 -15.40 14.60 -5.08
C LEU A 66 -14.72 15.56 -4.11
N MET A 67 -13.57 16.16 -4.46
CA MET A 67 -12.89 17.14 -3.62
C MET A 67 -13.85 18.26 -3.24
N GLY A 68 -13.83 18.66 -1.97
CA GLY A 68 -14.72 19.71 -1.45
C GLY A 68 -16.16 19.25 -1.18
N LYS A 69 -16.60 18.08 -1.65
CA LYS A 69 -17.95 17.57 -1.35
C LYS A 69 -18.10 17.25 0.14
N LEU A 70 -19.30 17.52 0.68
CA LEU A 70 -19.61 17.29 2.09
C LEU A 70 -19.75 15.80 2.40
N LYS A 71 -18.86 15.26 3.23
CA LYS A 71 -19.05 13.99 3.91
C LYS A 71 -20.10 14.16 5.00
N LYS A 72 -21.23 13.50 4.83
CA LYS A 72 -22.32 13.55 5.82
C LYS A 72 -21.92 12.83 7.11
N ARG A 73 -22.55 13.24 8.21
CA ARG A 73 -22.42 12.58 9.52
C ARG A 73 -22.99 11.17 9.42
N ILE A 74 -22.19 10.19 9.83
CA ILE A 74 -22.61 8.80 9.97
C ILE A 74 -23.46 8.67 11.24
N LYS A 75 -24.65 8.08 11.10
CA LYS A 75 -25.56 7.80 12.21
C LYS A 75 -25.44 6.34 12.67
N PRO A 76 -25.94 5.96 13.86
CA PRO A 76 -26.02 4.56 14.26
C PRO A 76 -26.72 3.67 13.22
N GLU A 77 -27.75 4.19 12.55
CA GLU A 77 -28.52 3.50 11.52
C GLU A 77 -27.71 3.23 10.23
N ASP A 78 -26.51 3.78 10.10
CA ASP A 78 -25.57 3.51 9.00
C ASP A 78 -24.53 2.44 9.36
N ILE A 79 -24.40 2.11 10.65
CA ILE A 79 -23.33 1.29 11.21
C ILE A 79 -23.77 -0.16 11.35
N ILE A 80 -22.97 -1.05 10.78
CA ILE A 80 -23.06 -2.49 10.96
C ILE A 80 -22.05 -2.90 12.01
N ILE A 81 -22.51 -3.52 13.10
CA ILE A 81 -21.67 -4.04 14.17
C ILE A 81 -21.32 -5.49 13.89
N ASN A 82 -20.08 -5.90 14.20
CA ASN A 82 -19.66 -7.29 14.24
C ASN A 82 -19.20 -7.66 15.65
N CYS A 83 -19.87 -8.61 16.26
CA CYS A 83 -19.60 -9.06 17.62
C CYS A 83 -20.01 -10.52 17.78
N SER A 84 -19.74 -11.13 18.94
CA SER A 84 -20.28 -12.43 19.30
C SER A 84 -21.76 -12.31 19.72
N GLU A 85 -22.51 -13.41 19.60
CA GLU A 85 -23.96 -13.44 19.88
C GLU A 85 -24.29 -13.15 21.36
N ASP A 86 -23.35 -13.41 22.26
CA ASP A 86 -23.50 -13.26 23.71
C ASP A 86 -23.45 -11.81 24.19
N LYS A 87 -22.82 -10.90 23.44
CA LYS A 87 -22.63 -9.52 23.90
C LYS A 87 -22.66 -8.51 22.75
N ILE A 88 -23.85 -8.00 22.48
CA ILE A 88 -24.11 -6.97 21.47
C ILE A 88 -23.99 -5.58 22.11
N PRO A 89 -23.17 -4.66 21.57
CA PRO A 89 -23.11 -3.27 22.02
C PRO A 89 -24.44 -2.55 21.82
N GLU A 90 -24.91 -1.80 22.82
CA GLU A 90 -26.13 -1.01 22.69
C GLU A 90 -25.92 0.25 21.82
N PRO A 91 -26.86 0.58 20.92
CA PRO A 91 -26.84 1.86 20.22
C PRO A 91 -27.11 3.02 21.19
N PRO A 92 -26.76 4.27 20.80
CA PRO A 92 -27.17 5.46 21.56
C PRO A 92 -28.69 5.50 21.81
N PRO A 93 -29.17 6.16 22.89
CA PRO A 93 -30.59 6.24 23.18
C PRO A 93 -31.41 6.74 21.99
N ARG A 94 -32.55 6.09 21.72
CA ARG A 94 -33.46 6.36 20.59
C ARG A 94 -32.90 6.06 19.19
N HIS A 95 -31.78 5.37 19.10
CA HIS A 95 -31.20 4.94 17.85
C HIS A 95 -31.16 3.42 17.73
N THR A 96 -30.98 2.92 16.51
CA THR A 96 -30.75 1.50 16.23
C THR A 96 -29.51 1.33 15.36
N TRP A 97 -28.85 0.18 15.48
CA TRP A 97 -27.80 -0.18 14.52
C TRP A 97 -28.43 -0.53 13.18
N LYS A 98 -27.71 -0.27 12.08
CA LYS A 98 -28.12 -0.72 10.75
C LYS A 98 -28.36 -2.23 10.71
N LYS A 99 -27.41 -2.96 11.29
CA LYS A 99 -27.38 -4.42 11.36
C LYS A 99 -26.37 -4.87 12.41
N VAL A 100 -26.62 -6.00 13.02
CA VAL A 100 -25.62 -6.74 13.81
C VAL A 100 -25.28 -8.02 13.06
N GLU A 101 -23.99 -8.28 12.89
CA GLU A 101 -23.44 -9.47 12.26
C GLU A 101 -22.55 -10.22 13.26
N HIS A 102 -22.40 -11.53 13.03
CA HIS A 102 -21.59 -12.43 13.84
C HIS A 102 -20.58 -13.17 12.93
N ASP A 103 -19.87 -12.40 12.09
CA ASP A 103 -18.88 -12.92 11.16
C ASP A 103 -17.53 -13.17 11.87
N ASN A 104 -17.29 -14.44 12.18
CA ASN A 104 -16.04 -14.92 12.80
C ASN A 104 -14.88 -15.12 11.80
N LYS A 105 -15.08 -14.90 10.50
CA LYS A 105 -14.04 -14.97 9.46
C LYS A 105 -13.38 -13.62 9.24
N SER A 106 -14.10 -12.54 9.55
CA SER A 106 -13.60 -11.17 9.49
C SER A 106 -13.04 -10.67 10.83
N SER A 107 -12.23 -9.61 10.78
CA SER A 107 -11.64 -8.98 11.98
C SER A 107 -12.11 -7.55 12.22
N TRP A 108 -13.03 -7.03 11.41
CA TRP A 108 -13.59 -5.70 11.63
C TRP A 108 -14.63 -5.79 12.75
N LEU A 109 -14.71 -4.73 13.57
CA LEU A 109 -15.61 -4.63 14.72
C LEU A 109 -16.88 -3.84 14.39
N ALA A 110 -16.74 -2.86 13.50
CA ALA A 110 -17.86 -2.12 12.93
C ALA A 110 -17.50 -1.67 11.52
N LYS A 111 -18.50 -1.56 10.64
CA LYS A 111 -18.33 -1.00 9.29
C LYS A 111 -19.51 -0.12 8.92
N TRP A 112 -19.27 0.86 8.05
CA TRP A 112 -20.32 1.69 7.46
C TRP A 112 -19.96 2.01 6.02
N ASN A 113 -20.96 2.39 5.23
CA ASN A 113 -20.74 2.84 3.86
C ASN A 113 -20.37 4.33 3.86
N ASP A 114 -19.27 4.69 3.20
CA ASP A 114 -18.89 6.07 2.96
C ASP A 114 -19.83 6.72 1.95
N ASN A 115 -20.57 7.74 2.38
CA ASN A 115 -21.63 8.37 1.59
C ASN A 115 -21.17 9.07 0.29
N LEU A 116 -19.87 9.33 0.11
CA LEU A 116 -19.35 9.88 -1.15
C LEU A 116 -18.79 8.80 -2.07
N THR A 117 -17.98 7.90 -1.52
CA THR A 117 -17.24 6.92 -2.32
C THR A 117 -17.96 5.59 -2.49
N GLY A 118 -19.02 5.33 -1.74
CA GLY A 118 -19.72 4.05 -1.71
C GLY A 118 -18.92 2.89 -1.11
N LYS A 119 -17.71 3.18 -0.59
CA LYS A 119 -16.79 2.16 -0.05
C LYS A 119 -17.03 1.98 1.45
N TYR A 120 -16.91 0.73 1.90
CA TYR A 120 -16.94 0.45 3.32
C TYR A 120 -15.72 1.04 4.05
N LYS A 121 -15.99 1.66 5.19
CA LYS A 121 -15.02 2.02 6.21
C LYS A 121 -15.17 1.07 7.39
N TYR A 122 -14.09 0.86 8.13
CA TYR A 122 -14.02 -0.15 9.17
C TYR A 122 -13.38 0.39 10.45
N ILE A 123 -13.94 0.02 11.59
CA ILE A 123 -13.23 -0.01 12.88
C ILE A 123 -12.55 -1.37 12.97
N ILE A 124 -11.23 -1.34 13.13
CA ILE A 124 -10.38 -2.52 13.23
C ILE A 124 -9.49 -2.43 14.47
N LEU A 125 -8.92 -3.57 14.83
CA LEU A 125 -7.95 -3.66 15.90
C LEU A 125 -6.69 -2.86 15.59
N ASP A 126 -6.04 -2.41 16.65
CA ASP A 126 -4.72 -1.80 16.57
C ASP A 126 -3.69 -2.82 16.09
N ALA A 127 -2.65 -2.35 15.42
CA ALA A 127 -1.62 -3.23 14.88
C ALA A 127 -0.82 -3.97 15.96
N SER A 128 -0.86 -3.49 17.20
CA SER A 128 -0.32 -4.21 18.37
C SER A 128 -1.18 -5.39 18.83
N SER A 129 -2.40 -5.55 18.30
CA SER A 129 -3.25 -6.70 18.61
C SER A 129 -2.69 -8.00 18.04
N ASN A 130 -2.98 -9.13 18.70
CA ASN A 130 -2.47 -10.45 18.29
C ASN A 130 -2.93 -10.83 16.88
N ILE A 131 -4.17 -10.52 16.52
CA ILE A 131 -4.74 -10.82 15.20
C ILE A 131 -4.03 -10.03 14.10
N GLU A 132 -3.80 -8.72 14.32
CA GLU A 132 -3.13 -7.88 13.31
C GLU A 132 -1.64 -8.22 13.21
N GLN A 133 -0.98 -8.55 14.33
CA GLN A 133 0.40 -9.03 14.31
C GLN A 133 0.54 -10.35 13.55
N GLU A 134 -0.36 -11.31 13.75
CA GLU A 134 -0.32 -12.60 13.03
C GLU A 134 -0.61 -12.44 11.54
N LYS A 135 -1.55 -11.56 11.16
CA LYS A 135 -1.76 -11.21 9.75
C LYS A 135 -0.51 -10.57 9.13
N ASN A 136 0.12 -9.65 9.84
CA ASN A 136 1.35 -9.00 9.39
C ASN A 136 2.47 -10.05 9.21
N ARG A 137 2.63 -10.97 10.16
CA ARG A 137 3.57 -12.10 10.08
C ARG A 137 3.33 -12.99 8.87
N LYS A 138 2.07 -13.37 8.61
CA LYS A 138 1.68 -14.22 7.45
C LYS A 138 2.07 -13.60 6.11
N ILE A 139 2.04 -12.27 5.99
CA ILE A 139 2.51 -11.59 4.77
C ILE A 139 3.97 -11.93 4.49
N TYR A 140 4.81 -11.88 5.53
CA TYR A 140 6.23 -12.14 5.39
C TYR A 140 6.56 -13.64 5.31
N GLU A 141 5.80 -14.51 5.95
CA GLU A 141 5.91 -15.97 5.71
C GLU A 141 5.59 -16.33 4.26
N THR A 142 4.59 -15.69 3.65
CA THR A 142 4.29 -15.88 2.23
C THR A 142 5.46 -15.42 1.34
N ALA A 143 6.08 -14.27 1.67
CA ALA A 143 7.25 -13.79 0.95
C ALA A 143 8.49 -14.71 1.13
N ARG A 144 8.63 -15.36 2.29
CA ARG A 144 9.67 -16.37 2.54
C ARG A 144 9.42 -17.67 1.78
N GLU A 145 8.16 -18.10 1.70
CA GLU A 145 7.82 -19.28 0.90
C GLU A 145 8.11 -19.00 -0.58
N LEU A 146 7.75 -17.80 -1.07
CA LEU A 146 8.07 -17.38 -2.43
C LEU A 146 9.56 -17.49 -2.77
N HIS A 147 10.47 -17.28 -1.82
CA HIS A 147 11.90 -17.43 -2.05
C HIS A 147 12.28 -18.80 -2.64
N LYS A 148 11.58 -19.87 -2.21
CA LYS A 148 11.82 -21.24 -2.71
C LYS A 148 11.35 -21.43 -4.15
N HIS A 149 10.34 -20.68 -4.57
CA HIS A 149 9.68 -20.81 -5.88
C HIS A 149 10.14 -19.76 -6.91
N ILE A 150 10.74 -18.66 -6.45
CA ILE A 150 11.02 -17.50 -7.32
C ILE A 150 11.98 -17.84 -8.46
N ALA A 151 12.95 -18.72 -8.26
CA ALA A 151 13.87 -19.14 -9.32
C ALA A 151 13.10 -19.82 -10.48
N LYS A 152 12.17 -20.72 -10.14
CA LYS A 152 11.31 -21.38 -11.13
C LYS A 152 10.35 -20.40 -11.80
N ILE A 153 9.74 -19.50 -11.05
CA ILE A 153 8.87 -18.45 -11.61
C ILE A 153 9.64 -17.58 -12.61
N ARG A 154 10.90 -17.25 -12.32
CA ARG A 154 11.80 -16.48 -13.20
C ARG A 154 12.15 -17.23 -14.47
N GLU A 155 12.46 -18.52 -14.36
CA GLU A 155 12.69 -19.37 -15.51
C GLU A 155 11.44 -19.42 -16.42
N ASN A 156 10.26 -19.63 -15.82
CA ASN A 156 9.00 -19.73 -16.56
C ASN A 156 8.68 -18.42 -17.30
N TYR A 157 8.72 -17.26 -16.63
CA TYR A 157 8.39 -16.00 -17.31
C TYR A 157 9.44 -15.57 -18.34
N ARG A 158 10.69 -16.06 -18.23
CA ARG A 158 11.73 -15.83 -19.23
C ARG A 158 11.48 -16.68 -20.48
N ALA A 159 11.06 -17.93 -20.30
CA ALA A 159 10.65 -18.80 -21.39
C ALA A 159 9.41 -18.23 -22.13
N ASP A 160 8.49 -17.62 -21.38
CA ASP A 160 7.31 -16.94 -21.95
C ASP A 160 7.70 -15.85 -22.96
N TRP A 161 8.88 -15.21 -22.87
CA TRP A 161 9.28 -14.14 -23.79
C TRP A 161 9.42 -14.58 -25.25
N THR A 162 9.63 -15.87 -25.50
CA THR A 162 9.74 -16.44 -26.85
C THR A 162 8.53 -17.30 -27.22
N SER A 163 7.45 -17.26 -26.43
CA SER A 163 6.22 -18.00 -26.72
C SER A 163 5.59 -17.54 -28.04
N SER A 164 4.99 -18.48 -28.77
CA SER A 164 4.17 -18.16 -29.94
C SER A 164 2.88 -17.43 -29.52
N ASP A 165 2.39 -17.67 -28.30
CA ASP A 165 1.20 -17.03 -27.75
C ASP A 165 1.52 -15.58 -27.30
N PRO A 166 0.88 -14.55 -27.89
CA PRO A 166 1.03 -13.16 -27.45
C PRO A 166 0.66 -12.94 -25.97
N GLU A 167 -0.31 -13.66 -25.42
CA GLU A 167 -0.71 -13.54 -24.02
C GLU A 167 0.42 -13.97 -23.08
N ASP A 168 1.09 -15.08 -23.40
CA ASP A 168 2.27 -15.55 -22.67
C ASP A 168 3.39 -14.51 -22.71
N ARG A 169 3.73 -13.97 -23.90
CA ARG A 169 4.79 -12.96 -24.03
C ARG A 169 4.47 -11.72 -23.19
N GLN A 170 3.23 -11.22 -23.23
CA GLN A 170 2.81 -10.08 -22.43
C GLN A 170 2.85 -10.38 -20.92
N ARG A 171 2.37 -11.56 -20.50
CA ARG A 171 2.49 -12.03 -19.12
C ARG A 171 3.94 -12.08 -18.68
N GLY A 172 4.82 -12.63 -19.50
CA GLY A 172 6.25 -12.76 -19.21
C GLY A 172 6.93 -11.41 -18.96
N VAL A 173 6.64 -10.42 -19.81
CA VAL A 173 7.17 -9.05 -19.65
C VAL A 173 6.55 -8.33 -18.45
N ALA A 174 5.25 -8.47 -18.21
CA ALA A 174 4.59 -7.88 -17.04
C ALA A 174 5.11 -8.48 -15.72
N MET A 175 5.35 -9.79 -15.68
CA MET A 175 5.98 -10.46 -14.55
C MET A 175 7.39 -9.94 -14.28
N TYR A 176 8.18 -9.70 -15.33
CA TYR A 176 9.50 -9.06 -15.22
C TYR A 176 9.41 -7.64 -14.64
N PHE A 177 8.45 -6.81 -15.06
CA PHE A 177 8.25 -5.48 -14.48
C PHE A 177 7.87 -5.52 -13.00
N ILE A 178 7.04 -6.50 -12.59
CA ILE A 178 6.62 -6.68 -11.20
C ILE A 178 7.77 -7.19 -10.33
N ASP A 179 8.52 -8.21 -10.78
CA ASP A 179 9.63 -8.82 -10.03
C ASP A 179 10.86 -7.91 -10.01
N THR A 180 11.35 -7.48 -11.17
CA THR A 180 12.63 -6.79 -11.30
C THR A 180 12.52 -5.31 -10.94
N LEU A 181 11.51 -4.62 -11.48
CA LEU A 181 11.30 -3.17 -11.32
C LEU A 181 10.37 -2.83 -10.15
N ALA A 182 9.85 -3.84 -9.47
CA ALA A 182 8.93 -3.72 -8.35
C ALA A 182 7.65 -2.94 -8.71
N PHE A 183 7.14 -3.02 -9.95
CA PHE A 183 5.90 -2.32 -10.32
C PHE A 183 4.70 -2.86 -9.53
N ARG A 184 3.71 -1.99 -9.28
CA ARG A 184 2.42 -2.46 -8.77
C ARG A 184 1.64 -3.03 -9.96
N VAL A 185 0.94 -4.13 -9.76
CA VAL A 185 0.13 -4.77 -10.82
C VAL A 185 -0.87 -3.83 -11.49
N GLY A 186 -1.42 -2.85 -10.76
CA GLY A 186 -2.52 -1.98 -11.24
C GLY A 186 -3.86 -2.42 -10.67
N SER A 187 -4.87 -1.56 -10.69
CA SER A 187 -6.21 -1.86 -10.22
C SER A 187 -7.19 -1.55 -11.33
N ASN A 188 -8.08 -2.48 -11.66
CA ASN A 188 -9.13 -2.29 -12.66
C ASN A 188 -10.13 -1.18 -12.26
N ASN A 189 -10.12 -0.73 -10.99
CA ASN A 189 -10.84 0.47 -10.56
C ASN A 189 -10.14 1.75 -11.04
N THR A 190 -10.04 1.94 -12.35
CA THR A 190 -10.27 3.27 -12.91
C THR A 190 -11.76 3.51 -12.74
N ASN A 191 -12.18 4.00 -11.56
CA ASN A 191 -13.42 4.77 -11.53
C ASN A 191 -13.08 6.04 -12.33
N THR A 192 -13.13 5.93 -13.65
CA THR A 192 -13.48 7.00 -14.56
C THR A 192 -14.86 7.45 -14.12
N ILE A 193 -14.91 8.27 -13.08
CA ILE A 193 -15.99 9.23 -13.03
C ILE A 193 -15.61 10.17 -14.16
N THR A 194 -16.37 10.10 -15.25
CA THR A 194 -16.27 10.98 -16.40
C THR A 194 -16.09 12.40 -15.86
N ARG A 195 -14.94 13.00 -16.19
CA ARG A 195 -14.66 14.41 -15.93
C ARG A 195 -15.38 15.20 -17.03
N GLU A 196 -16.71 15.14 -16.99
CA GLU A 196 -17.53 16.13 -17.66
C GLU A 196 -17.47 17.35 -16.75
N ASP A 197 -16.98 18.45 -17.30
CA ASP A 197 -16.90 19.79 -16.71
C ASP A 197 -15.69 20.03 -15.78
N GLU A 198 -14.62 20.61 -16.33
CA GLU A 198 -14.00 21.88 -15.89
C GLU A 198 -12.57 22.05 -16.42
N GLU A 199 -12.27 23.29 -16.85
CA GLU A 199 -10.96 23.77 -17.33
C GLU A 199 -9.97 23.92 -16.16
N GLU A 200 -9.24 22.87 -15.81
CA GLU A 200 -8.07 22.97 -14.92
C GLU A 200 -6.82 22.28 -15.48
N ASN A 201 -5.66 22.81 -15.06
CA ASN A 201 -4.30 22.60 -15.57
C ASN A 201 -3.96 21.17 -16.04
N GLU A 202 -3.27 21.06 -17.18
CA GLU A 202 -2.96 19.78 -17.85
C GLU A 202 -2.20 18.75 -17.01
N MET A 203 -1.47 19.17 -15.97
CA MET A 203 -0.74 18.27 -15.07
C MET A 203 -1.66 17.37 -14.21
N ASP A 204 -2.93 17.73 -14.02
CA ASP A 204 -3.90 16.98 -13.20
C ASP A 204 -4.73 15.96 -14.01
N LYS A 205 -4.40 15.73 -15.30
CA LYS A 205 -5.22 14.95 -16.25
C LYS A 205 -4.96 13.43 -16.33
N GLU A 206 -3.88 12.88 -15.75
CA GLU A 206 -3.56 11.45 -15.95
C GLU A 206 -3.96 10.55 -14.77
N ASP A 207 -4.75 9.53 -15.07
CA ASP A 207 -5.17 8.53 -14.10
C ASP A 207 -4.00 7.67 -13.60
N PRO A 208 -3.92 7.37 -12.29
CA PRO A 208 -2.93 6.46 -11.75
C PRO A 208 -2.97 5.07 -12.39
N VAL A 209 -1.86 4.66 -13.00
CA VAL A 209 -1.71 3.32 -13.60
C VAL A 209 -0.79 2.40 -12.80
N GLY A 210 -0.91 1.11 -13.08
CA GLY A 210 0.07 0.09 -12.68
C GLY A 210 0.47 -0.75 -13.88
N CYS A 211 1.27 -1.78 -13.66
CA CYS A 211 1.89 -2.63 -14.68
C CYS A 211 0.92 -3.06 -15.79
N CYS A 212 -0.20 -3.69 -15.43
CA CYS A 212 -1.17 -4.23 -16.38
C CYS A 212 -2.05 -3.16 -17.04
N ASN A 213 -1.99 -1.92 -16.58
CA ASN A 213 -2.80 -0.81 -17.10
C ASN A 213 -1.90 0.28 -17.73
N LEU A 214 -0.64 -0.05 -18.03
CA LEU A 214 0.23 0.83 -18.79
C LEU A 214 -0.32 0.99 -20.21
N LYS A 215 -0.13 2.19 -20.76
CA LYS A 215 -0.45 2.56 -22.13
C LYS A 215 0.84 2.76 -22.90
N VAL A 216 0.77 2.77 -24.22
CA VAL A 216 1.95 3.00 -25.09
C VAL A 216 2.66 4.31 -24.74
N LYS A 217 1.92 5.40 -24.48
CA LYS A 217 2.49 6.70 -24.09
C LYS A 217 3.33 6.69 -22.82
N HIS A 218 3.13 5.72 -21.93
CA HIS A 218 3.85 5.65 -20.66
C HIS A 218 5.26 5.10 -20.82
N ILE A 219 5.62 4.59 -22.00
CA ILE A 219 6.95 4.11 -22.31
C ILE A 219 7.54 4.81 -23.54
N GLN A 220 8.86 4.93 -23.55
CA GLN A 220 9.63 5.32 -24.71
C GLN A 220 10.82 4.38 -24.82
N LEU A 221 10.92 3.70 -25.96
CA LEU A 221 12.04 2.82 -26.28
C LEU A 221 13.25 3.67 -26.66
N CYS A 222 14.38 3.44 -25.99
CA CYS A 222 15.63 4.18 -26.15
C CYS A 222 16.76 3.22 -26.57
N GLU A 223 17.81 3.78 -27.16
CA GLU A 223 18.98 3.00 -27.59
C GLU A 223 19.60 2.17 -26.46
N LYS A 224 20.32 1.10 -26.86
CA LYS A 224 21.02 0.16 -25.97
C LYS A 224 20.08 -0.56 -24.99
N ASN A 225 18.93 -1.02 -25.49
CA ASN A 225 17.92 -1.76 -24.74
C ASN A 225 17.46 -1.03 -23.47
N LYS A 226 17.25 0.29 -23.56
CA LYS A 226 16.78 1.11 -22.45
C LYS A 226 15.33 1.51 -22.69
N VAL A 227 14.54 1.50 -21.63
CA VAL A 227 13.14 1.95 -21.67
C VAL A 227 12.98 3.09 -20.69
N ARG A 228 12.54 4.25 -21.20
CA ARG A 228 12.04 5.32 -20.35
C ARG A 228 10.60 5.00 -19.99
N PHE A 229 10.32 4.93 -18.70
CA PHE A 229 8.96 4.91 -18.16
C PHE A 229 8.63 6.30 -17.63
N ASP A 230 7.45 6.82 -17.96
CA ASP A 230 6.93 8.09 -17.44
C ASP A 230 5.41 7.96 -17.24
N TYR A 231 4.99 7.77 -15.99
CA TYR A 231 3.57 7.60 -15.65
C TYR A 231 3.29 7.99 -14.19
N PHE A 232 2.02 8.27 -13.87
CA PHE A 232 1.57 8.47 -12.50
C PHE A 232 1.10 7.15 -11.90
N GLY A 233 1.68 6.75 -10.76
CA GLY A 233 1.29 5.56 -10.03
C GLY A 233 0.31 5.86 -8.89
N LYS A 234 0.09 4.87 -8.02
CA LYS A 234 -0.74 5.01 -6.80
C LYS A 234 -0.44 6.31 -6.03
N CYS A 235 -1.50 7.01 -5.61
CA CYS A 235 -1.44 8.33 -4.96
C CYS A 235 -0.85 9.43 -5.88
N SER A 236 -0.99 9.27 -7.20
CA SER A 236 -0.46 10.20 -8.21
C SER A 236 1.03 10.51 -8.04
N VAL A 237 1.81 9.51 -7.60
CA VAL A 237 3.26 9.64 -7.50
C VAL A 237 3.88 9.30 -8.85
N ARG A 238 4.52 10.28 -9.50
CA ARG A 238 5.18 10.11 -10.79
C ARG A 238 6.34 9.11 -10.72
N TYR A 239 6.36 8.18 -11.65
CA TYR A 239 7.49 7.31 -11.96
C TYR A 239 8.08 7.76 -13.29
N CYS A 240 9.22 8.44 -13.25
CA CYS A 240 9.97 8.84 -14.45
C CYS A 240 11.40 8.32 -14.34
N ARG A 241 11.75 7.26 -15.09
CA ARG A 241 13.09 6.65 -15.09
C ARG A 241 13.43 6.00 -16.41
N ILE A 242 14.71 6.04 -16.77
CA ILE A 242 15.28 5.24 -17.85
C ILE A 242 15.89 4.00 -17.20
N VAL A 243 15.46 2.82 -17.65
CA VAL A 243 15.88 1.54 -17.09
C VAL A 243 16.45 0.67 -18.22
N PRO A 244 17.67 0.12 -18.09
CA PRO A 244 18.11 -0.95 -18.99
C PRO A 244 17.25 -2.20 -18.76
N VAL A 245 16.77 -2.79 -19.84
CA VAL A 245 16.00 -4.03 -19.82
C VAL A 245 16.73 -5.11 -20.61
N GLU A 246 16.32 -6.36 -20.42
CA GLU A 246 16.86 -7.48 -21.18
C GLU A 246 16.45 -7.39 -22.66
N GLU A 247 17.29 -7.90 -23.55
CA GLU A 247 17.11 -7.78 -25.00
C GLU A 247 15.75 -8.32 -25.46
N LEU A 248 15.38 -9.53 -25.03
CA LEU A 248 14.07 -10.12 -25.38
C LEU A 248 12.89 -9.33 -24.81
N VAL A 249 13.05 -8.64 -23.68
CA VAL A 249 12.03 -7.74 -23.14
C VAL A 249 11.91 -6.50 -24.03
N TYR A 250 13.04 -5.93 -24.45
CA TYR A 250 13.06 -4.77 -25.34
C TYR A 250 12.41 -5.07 -26.70
N GLU A 251 12.75 -6.20 -27.32
CA GLU A 251 12.15 -6.63 -28.60
C GLU A 251 10.65 -6.91 -28.47
N ASN A 252 10.22 -7.55 -27.38
CA ASN A 252 8.79 -7.74 -27.11
C ASN A 252 8.07 -6.40 -26.95
N LEU A 253 8.65 -5.42 -26.26
CA LEU A 253 8.03 -4.10 -26.11
C LEU A 253 7.89 -3.39 -27.47
N LYS A 254 8.88 -3.50 -28.37
CA LYS A 254 8.72 -3.00 -29.75
C LYS A 254 7.50 -3.62 -30.42
N SER A 255 7.38 -4.94 -30.35
CA SER A 255 6.24 -5.68 -30.90
C SER A 255 4.91 -5.23 -30.27
N PHE A 256 4.87 -5.04 -28.95
CA PHE A 256 3.65 -4.64 -28.24
C PHE A 256 3.20 -3.22 -28.53
N THR A 257 4.12 -2.34 -28.96
CA THR A 257 3.83 -0.97 -29.39
C THR A 257 3.59 -0.81 -30.89
N ASN A 258 3.84 -1.86 -31.69
CA ASN A 258 3.68 -1.79 -33.13
C ASN A 258 2.20 -1.65 -33.52
N ASN A 259 1.89 -0.74 -34.43
CA ASN A 259 0.52 -0.43 -34.88
C ASN A 259 -0.46 -0.07 -33.73
N LYS A 260 0.03 0.52 -32.64
CA LYS A 260 -0.80 1.03 -31.54
C LYS A 260 -0.67 2.54 -31.39
N ASP A 261 -1.78 3.17 -31.03
CA ASP A 261 -1.81 4.57 -30.66
C ASP A 261 -1.27 4.80 -29.25
N LYS A 262 -0.92 6.05 -28.95
CA LYS A 262 -0.35 6.47 -27.65
C LYS A 262 -1.25 6.09 -26.47
N ASP A 263 -2.56 6.12 -26.64
CA ASP A 263 -3.51 5.84 -25.57
C ASP A 263 -3.95 4.38 -25.45
N ASP A 264 -3.50 3.52 -26.36
CA ASP A 264 -3.79 2.09 -26.33
C ASP A 264 -3.06 1.39 -25.19
N ALA A 265 -3.64 0.29 -24.72
CA ALA A 265 -3.02 -0.56 -23.71
C ALA A 265 -1.70 -1.13 -24.23
N LEU A 266 -0.64 -0.98 -23.43
CA LEU A 266 0.65 -1.65 -23.69
C LEU A 266 0.47 -3.17 -23.62
N PHE A 267 -0.33 -3.61 -22.64
CA PHE A 267 -0.71 -5.00 -22.46
C PHE A 267 -2.22 -5.14 -22.64
N ASP A 268 -2.65 -5.60 -23.81
CA ASP A 268 -4.05 -5.78 -24.20
C ASP A 268 -4.57 -7.21 -23.96
N MET A 269 -3.68 -8.19 -23.73
CA MET A 269 -4.07 -9.59 -23.53
C MET A 269 -4.12 -10.00 -22.05
N ILE A 270 -3.58 -9.18 -21.14
CA ILE A 270 -3.50 -9.49 -19.71
C ILE A 270 -4.16 -8.43 -18.83
N ASP A 271 -4.59 -8.83 -17.64
CA ASP A 271 -5.10 -7.93 -16.61
C ASP A 271 -4.60 -8.34 -15.22
N ASN A 272 -5.03 -7.61 -14.19
CA ASN A 272 -4.70 -7.92 -12.81
C ASN A 272 -5.11 -9.35 -12.39
N ASN A 273 -6.27 -9.81 -12.85
CA ASN A 273 -6.82 -11.11 -12.48
C ASN A 273 -5.99 -12.24 -13.09
N LYS A 274 -5.67 -12.15 -14.39
CA LYS A 274 -4.82 -13.11 -15.09
C LYS A 274 -3.44 -13.25 -14.44
N ILE A 275 -2.77 -12.12 -14.13
CA ILE A 275 -1.48 -12.14 -13.44
C ILE A 275 -1.56 -12.78 -12.05
N ASN A 276 -2.57 -12.43 -11.25
CA ASN A 276 -2.71 -13.03 -9.92
C ASN A 276 -3.16 -14.49 -9.96
N ASN A 277 -3.94 -14.91 -10.95
CA ASN A 277 -4.33 -16.31 -11.14
C ASN A 277 -3.13 -17.16 -11.58
N TYR A 278 -2.30 -16.64 -12.49
CA TYR A 278 -1.02 -17.26 -12.82
C TYR A 278 -0.14 -17.41 -11.57
N LEU A 279 0.03 -16.34 -10.77
CA LEU A 279 0.82 -16.42 -9.55
C LEU A 279 0.29 -17.45 -8.54
N LYS A 280 -1.03 -17.55 -8.38
CA LYS A 280 -1.65 -18.58 -7.53
C LYS A 280 -1.40 -20.00 -8.03
N SER A 281 -1.31 -20.21 -9.35
CA SER A 281 -0.97 -21.53 -9.90
C SER A 281 0.49 -21.90 -9.65
N GLN A 282 1.38 -20.92 -9.54
CA GLN A 282 2.78 -21.15 -9.17
C GLN A 282 2.96 -21.39 -7.67
N MET A 283 2.17 -20.73 -6.82
CA MET A 283 2.21 -20.90 -5.37
C MET A 283 0.86 -20.50 -4.74
N PRO A 284 0.22 -21.36 -3.93
CA PRO A 284 -1.06 -21.04 -3.31
C PRO A 284 -1.03 -19.71 -2.55
N ASN A 285 -2.08 -18.90 -2.75
CA ASN A 285 -2.24 -17.56 -2.17
C ASN A 285 -1.20 -16.50 -2.61
N LEU A 286 -0.35 -16.80 -3.59
CA LEU A 286 0.59 -15.80 -4.13
C LEU A 286 -0.16 -14.73 -4.95
N THR A 287 0.34 -13.50 -4.85
CA THR A 287 -0.15 -12.34 -5.61
C THR A 287 1.01 -11.43 -5.95
N ALA A 288 0.84 -10.53 -6.92
CA ALA A 288 1.88 -9.57 -7.32
C ALA A 288 2.37 -8.69 -6.16
N LYS A 289 1.51 -8.46 -5.15
CA LYS A 289 1.88 -7.73 -3.93
C LYS A 289 3.01 -8.45 -3.17
N PHE A 290 2.95 -9.77 -3.06
CA PHE A 290 3.95 -10.55 -2.35
C PHE A 290 5.28 -10.60 -3.10
N VAL A 291 5.25 -10.65 -4.44
CA VAL A 291 6.45 -10.55 -5.28
C VAL A 291 7.17 -9.22 -5.02
N ARG A 292 6.42 -8.11 -4.97
CA ARG A 292 6.98 -6.79 -4.64
C ARG A 292 7.55 -6.73 -3.20
N THR A 293 6.88 -7.34 -2.22
CA THR A 293 7.39 -7.44 -0.84
C THR A 293 8.68 -8.26 -0.77
N TYR A 294 8.74 -9.40 -1.47
CA TYR A 294 9.95 -10.22 -1.56
C TYR A 294 11.11 -9.46 -2.19
N ARG A 295 10.88 -8.76 -3.31
CA ARG A 295 11.90 -7.92 -3.95
C ARG A 295 12.42 -6.83 -3.00
N ALA A 296 11.53 -6.15 -2.27
CA ALA A 296 11.92 -5.16 -1.27
C ALA A 296 12.78 -5.77 -0.14
N CYS A 297 12.41 -6.94 0.38
CA CYS A 297 13.17 -7.63 1.42
C CYS A 297 14.58 -8.02 0.94
N THR A 298 14.68 -8.67 -0.23
CA THR A 298 15.97 -9.09 -0.80
C THR A 298 16.88 -7.90 -1.12
N THR A 299 16.34 -6.78 -1.63
CA THR A 299 17.13 -5.56 -1.84
C THR A 299 17.69 -5.00 -0.54
N PHE A 300 16.87 -4.97 0.53
CA PHE A 300 17.32 -4.49 1.84
C PHE A 300 18.44 -5.38 2.41
N GLU A 301 18.23 -6.70 2.39
CA GLU A 301 19.17 -7.69 2.91
C GLU A 301 20.50 -7.68 2.14
N ASN A 302 20.44 -7.71 0.80
CA ASN A 302 21.64 -7.68 -0.04
C ASN A 302 22.47 -6.41 0.18
N TYR A 303 21.82 -5.27 0.39
CA TYR A 303 22.53 -4.03 0.72
C TYR A 303 23.30 -4.18 2.04
N LEU A 304 22.64 -4.67 3.09
CA LEU A 304 23.27 -4.83 4.40
C LEU A 304 24.41 -5.86 4.39
N ASN A 305 24.30 -6.92 3.57
CA ASN A 305 25.31 -7.96 3.47
C ASN A 305 26.54 -7.54 2.67
N THR A 306 26.42 -6.57 1.75
CA THR A 306 27.51 -6.18 0.83
C THR A 306 28.23 -4.88 1.20
N LYS A 307 27.63 -4.06 2.08
CA LYS A 307 28.11 -2.69 2.35
C LYS A 307 28.58 -2.43 3.77
N ILE A 308 28.66 -3.46 4.63
CA ILE A 308 29.01 -3.29 6.04
C ILE A 308 30.04 -4.34 6.45
N ASN A 309 31.08 -3.89 7.15
CA ASN A 309 32.06 -4.74 7.80
C ASN A 309 31.78 -4.84 9.30
N ARG A 310 32.18 -5.95 9.94
CA ARG A 310 31.98 -6.14 11.40
C ARG A 310 32.62 -5.03 12.23
N THR A 311 33.72 -4.48 11.73
CA THR A 311 34.54 -3.42 12.34
C THR A 311 33.96 -2.01 12.20
N ASP A 312 32.87 -1.84 11.45
CA ASP A 312 32.27 -0.52 11.23
C ASP A 312 31.74 0.08 12.54
N THR A 313 31.84 1.41 12.66
CA THR A 313 31.35 2.12 13.84
C THR A 313 29.83 2.00 13.97
N LEU A 314 29.30 2.25 15.18
CA LEU A 314 27.85 2.30 15.38
C LEU A 314 27.16 3.32 14.44
N ALA A 315 27.80 4.46 14.19
CA ALA A 315 27.27 5.49 13.30
C ALA A 315 27.15 4.99 11.86
N ASP A 316 28.18 4.29 11.36
CA ASP A 316 28.21 3.71 10.02
C ASP A 316 27.16 2.61 9.86
N LYS A 317 27.04 1.73 10.86
CA LYS A 317 26.01 0.68 10.93
C LYS A 317 24.59 1.25 10.87
N VAL A 318 24.31 2.32 11.61
CA VAL A 318 23.01 3.02 11.57
C VAL A 318 22.78 3.72 10.23
N LYS A 319 23.82 4.33 9.65
CA LYS A 319 23.75 4.96 8.32
C LYS A 319 23.43 3.92 7.25
N ALA A 320 24.04 2.74 7.32
CA ALA A 320 23.82 1.67 6.37
C ALA A 320 22.39 1.10 6.43
N LEU A 321 21.79 0.96 7.63
CA LEU A 321 20.36 0.63 7.77
C LEU A 321 19.45 1.66 7.08
N LYS A 322 19.74 2.96 7.26
CA LYS A 322 18.98 4.03 6.60
C LYS A 322 19.16 3.98 5.09
N GLN A 323 20.38 3.75 4.62
CA GLN A 323 20.68 3.68 3.19
C GLN A 323 20.05 2.45 2.53
N ALA A 324 20.11 1.27 3.16
CA ALA A 324 19.42 0.07 2.71
C ALA A 324 17.91 0.32 2.57
N THR A 325 17.31 1.00 3.55
CA THR A 325 15.88 1.37 3.49
C THR A 325 15.59 2.37 2.36
N LEU A 326 16.52 3.30 2.12
CA LEU A 326 16.44 4.26 1.02
C LEU A 326 16.53 3.57 -0.34
N GLU A 327 17.39 2.56 -0.51
CA GLU A 327 17.44 1.77 -1.74
C GLU A 327 16.11 1.04 -2.00
N VAL A 328 15.47 0.50 -0.95
CA VAL A 328 14.11 -0.05 -1.09
C VAL A 328 13.10 1.02 -1.47
N ALA A 329 13.16 2.21 -0.86
CA ALA A 329 12.27 3.32 -1.20
C ALA A 329 12.48 3.79 -2.65
N LYS A 330 13.73 3.82 -3.14
CA LYS A 330 14.06 4.08 -4.55
C LYS A 330 13.48 3.00 -5.45
N LEU A 331 13.74 1.73 -5.19
CA LEU A 331 13.18 0.61 -5.95
C LEU A 331 11.65 0.71 -6.05
N CYS A 332 10.98 0.90 -4.91
CA CYS A 332 9.53 0.96 -4.81
C CYS A 332 8.90 2.30 -5.26
N ASN A 333 9.72 3.29 -5.63
CA ASN A 333 9.30 4.66 -5.91
C ASN A 333 8.44 5.29 -4.80
N HIS A 334 8.82 5.07 -3.53
CA HIS A 334 8.17 5.72 -2.39
C HIS A 334 8.70 7.15 -2.23
N LYS A 335 7.96 8.10 -2.81
CA LYS A 335 8.30 9.52 -2.80
C LYS A 335 7.16 10.36 -2.26
N ASN A 336 7.51 11.52 -1.73
CA ASN A 336 6.62 12.64 -1.48
C ASN A 336 7.20 13.85 -2.21
N LYS A 337 6.45 14.34 -3.21
CA LYS A 337 6.99 15.23 -4.25
C LYS A 337 8.26 14.61 -4.85
N ASP A 338 9.38 15.32 -4.81
CA ASP A 338 10.65 14.87 -5.38
C ASP A 338 11.58 14.14 -4.40
N ARG A 339 11.17 13.99 -3.14
CA ARG A 339 12.01 13.35 -2.10
C ARG A 339 11.55 11.93 -1.80
N PHE A 340 12.51 11.01 -1.70
CA PHE A 340 12.23 9.64 -1.28
C PHE A 340 11.95 9.56 0.22
N GLU A 341 10.91 8.82 0.58
CA GLU A 341 10.51 8.60 1.97
C GLU A 341 10.65 7.12 2.36
N ILE A 342 11.43 6.89 3.43
CA ILE A 342 11.79 5.53 3.87
C ILE A 342 10.71 4.86 4.72
N GLN A 343 9.82 5.63 5.34
CA GLN A 343 8.88 5.14 6.35
C GLN A 343 7.91 4.10 5.79
N SER A 344 7.37 4.33 4.59
CA SER A 344 6.46 3.39 3.93
C SER A 344 7.13 2.04 3.65
N SER A 345 8.36 2.05 3.13
CA SER A 345 9.17 0.84 2.88
C SER A 345 9.42 0.08 4.18
N LYS A 346 9.93 0.80 5.18
CA LYS A 346 10.30 0.29 6.50
C LYS A 346 9.15 -0.40 7.23
N MET A 347 7.94 0.17 7.15
CA MET A 347 6.80 -0.34 7.91
C MET A 347 6.01 -1.45 7.22
N ASN A 348 6.05 -1.54 5.88
CA ASN A 348 5.09 -2.37 5.15
C ASN A 348 5.70 -3.32 4.10
N TYR A 349 6.98 -3.16 3.73
CA TYR A 349 7.59 -3.91 2.62
C TYR A 349 8.83 -4.69 3.03
N ILE A 350 9.48 -4.32 4.13
CA ILE A 350 10.65 -5.02 4.66
C ILE A 350 10.17 -5.91 5.80
N ASP A 351 10.60 -7.19 5.80
CA ASP A 351 10.36 -8.08 6.93
C ASP A 351 11.14 -7.53 8.14
N PRO A 352 10.45 -7.17 9.24
CA PRO A 352 11.09 -6.60 10.41
C PRO A 352 12.17 -7.51 11.01
N ARG A 353 12.04 -8.83 10.85
CA ARG A 353 13.01 -9.81 11.36
C ARG A 353 14.39 -9.65 10.76
N ILE A 354 14.50 -9.25 9.49
CA ILE A 354 15.79 -9.01 8.82
C ILE A 354 16.54 -7.90 9.57
N ALA A 355 15.88 -6.75 9.77
CA ALA A 355 16.47 -5.61 10.47
C ALA A 355 16.75 -5.93 11.95
N ILE A 356 15.85 -6.62 12.65
CA ILE A 356 16.02 -6.97 14.07
C ILE A 356 17.19 -7.95 14.26
N ALA A 357 17.25 -9.02 13.45
CA ALA A 357 18.35 -9.99 13.49
C ALA A 357 19.68 -9.32 13.16
N TRP A 358 19.69 -8.47 12.13
CA TRP A 358 20.88 -7.73 11.73
C TRP A 358 21.36 -6.79 12.85
N CYS A 359 20.46 -6.04 13.50
CA CYS A 359 20.80 -5.19 14.63
C CYS A 359 21.38 -5.99 15.79
N LYS A 360 20.79 -7.16 16.12
CA LYS A 360 21.28 -8.04 17.19
C LYS A 360 22.67 -8.59 16.88
N ARG A 361 22.94 -8.99 15.64
CA ARG A 361 24.23 -9.52 15.18
C ARG A 361 25.35 -8.47 15.18
N ASN A 362 25.01 -7.21 14.93
CA ASN A 362 25.98 -6.12 14.79
C ASN A 362 26.01 -5.17 16.00
N GLU A 363 25.36 -5.57 17.11
CA GLU A 363 25.29 -4.83 18.38
C GLU A 363 24.73 -3.41 18.23
N VAL A 364 23.77 -3.24 17.32
CA VAL A 364 23.08 -1.96 17.10
C VAL A 364 21.82 -1.91 17.96
N PRO A 365 21.66 -0.90 18.85
CA PRO A 365 20.43 -0.74 19.61
C PRO A 365 19.23 -0.55 18.68
N LEU A 366 18.19 -1.38 18.85
CA LEU A 366 17.03 -1.37 17.97
C LEU A 366 16.33 0.00 17.93
N THR A 367 16.43 0.78 19.01
CA THR A 367 15.92 2.16 19.13
C THR A 367 16.52 3.13 18.12
N LYS A 368 17.72 2.86 17.59
CA LYS A 368 18.36 3.65 16.52
C LYS A 368 17.72 3.42 15.17
N PHE A 369 17.04 2.29 14.98
CA PHE A 369 16.29 1.99 13.77
C PHE A 369 14.78 2.14 14.00
N TYR A 370 14.16 1.35 14.87
CA TYR A 370 12.73 1.42 15.20
C TYR A 370 12.46 2.24 16.46
N SER A 371 11.52 3.19 16.38
CA SER A 371 11.01 3.90 17.57
C SER A 371 10.26 2.93 18.50
N LYS A 372 10.03 3.32 19.76
CA LYS A 372 9.29 2.48 20.73
C LYS A 372 7.92 2.02 20.18
N THR A 373 7.17 2.93 19.55
CA THR A 373 5.89 2.61 18.91
C THR A 373 6.04 1.60 17.77
N GLN A 374 7.10 1.71 16.96
CA GLN A 374 7.38 0.76 15.89
C GLN A 374 7.79 -0.62 16.44
N GLN A 375 8.50 -0.65 17.57
CA GLN A 375 8.84 -1.91 18.24
C GLN A 375 7.57 -2.61 18.79
N THR A 376 6.61 -1.85 19.31
CA THR A 376 5.29 -2.41 19.69
C THR A 376 4.55 -2.98 18.47
N TYR A 377 4.61 -2.28 17.33
CA TYR A 377 4.02 -2.77 16.07
C TYR A 377 4.67 -4.09 15.60
N PHE A 378 5.98 -4.23 15.76
CA PHE A 378 6.75 -5.41 15.37
C PHE A 378 7.09 -6.36 16.52
N LYS A 379 6.29 -6.35 17.59
CA LYS A 379 6.57 -7.13 18.79
C LYS A 379 6.72 -8.62 18.49
N TRP A 380 5.84 -9.20 17.66
CA TRP A 380 5.91 -10.59 17.23
C TRP A 380 7.28 -10.96 16.63
N ALA A 381 7.86 -10.07 15.83
CA ALA A 381 9.14 -10.30 15.17
C ALA A 381 10.29 -10.24 16.19
N ILE A 382 10.24 -9.28 17.13
CA ILE A 382 11.23 -9.16 18.21
C ILE A 382 11.20 -10.41 19.10
N ASP A 383 10.01 -10.83 19.52
CA ASP A 383 9.81 -11.99 20.37
C ASP A 383 10.28 -13.28 19.66
N GLU A 384 10.00 -13.41 18.34
CA GLU A 384 10.48 -14.54 17.53
C GLU A 384 12.02 -14.59 17.50
N ILE A 385 12.70 -13.49 17.15
CA ILE A 385 14.17 -13.41 17.11
C ILE A 385 14.82 -13.70 18.47
N ASN A 386 14.19 -13.25 19.55
CA ASN A 386 14.68 -13.52 20.89
C ASN A 386 14.58 -15.01 21.24
N ARG A 387 13.55 -15.70 20.77
CA ARG A 387 13.36 -17.13 20.98
C ARG A 387 14.26 -18.01 20.11
N VAL A 388 14.38 -17.72 18.80
CA VAL A 388 15.10 -18.60 17.85
C VAL A 388 16.55 -18.18 17.59
N GLY A 389 16.97 -17.01 18.09
CA GLY A 389 18.29 -16.44 17.81
C GLY A 389 18.39 -15.75 16.45
N ALA A 390 19.37 -14.85 16.30
CA ALA A 390 19.55 -14.04 15.09
C ALA A 390 19.99 -14.88 13.86
N TYR A 391 20.60 -16.05 14.08
CA TYR A 391 21.10 -16.93 13.03
C TYR A 391 19.97 -17.62 12.24
N PHE A 392 18.77 -17.73 12.81
CA PHE A 392 17.64 -18.47 12.21
C PHE A 392 16.94 -17.70 11.07
N VAL A 393 17.12 -16.38 10.96
CA VAL A 393 16.49 -15.59 9.89
C VAL A 393 17.24 -15.77 8.58
N PHE A 394 18.56 -15.60 8.61
CA PHE A 394 19.42 -15.75 7.44
C PHE A 394 19.39 -17.19 6.90
N ALA A 395 19.35 -18.20 7.79
CA ALA A 395 19.25 -19.62 7.40
C ALA A 395 17.98 -19.99 6.60
N LYS A 396 16.86 -19.26 6.78
CA LYS A 396 15.60 -19.51 6.03
C LYS A 396 15.44 -18.61 4.80
N TYR A 397 16.27 -17.57 4.67
CA TYR A 397 16.44 -16.78 3.47
C TYR A 397 17.67 -17.22 2.66
N ASN A 398 18.32 -18.34 3.03
CA ASN A 398 19.59 -18.83 2.51
C ASN A 398 19.76 -18.57 1.00
N ILE A 399 20.40 -17.44 0.73
CA ILE A 399 21.45 -17.29 -0.26
C ILE A 399 22.69 -17.97 0.32
#